data_AF-N6UGJ8-F1
#
_entry.id   AF-N6UGJ8-F1
#
_cell.length_a   1.000
_cell.length_b   1.000
_cell.length_c   1.000
_cell.angle_alpha   90.00
_cell.angle_beta   90.00
_cell.angle_gamma   90.00
#
_symmetry.space_group_name_H-M   'P 1'
#
loop_
_entity.id
_entity.type
_entity.pdbx_description
1 polymer ?
#
loop_
_entity_poly.entity_id
_entity_poly.type
_entity_poly.pdbx_seq_one_letter_code
_entity_poly.pdbx_strand_id
1 'polypeptide(L)'
;MLQKFQEGLRLNFLHWCSIAKEVGGADGQHTKDWGENYGQALNLLLRDMLNDILGVQDKTTDTIQLLLQKLQRLCDALNQPMPNIGADGLCLYEEQKQLQSYIAEWESVLNMKKQELKTLEKKYLSLCKSLGEEPRLKFEYSRMPTAAALHDYECTIQQLETTLFERHERFYHLKALITEHVEHLHYRPTCEFEKKVLSDNVMEFTKNNMAQLECFVAELEKIKQSIEDDIAHLRSRIEDLWNMIDTDLKYRDDFRTLHIGRSLDVLDKLREELHRCEVVKKENIQNFVEKLRSRLEEVWKKCHCSDSIKSSFTCFYSNCYTEDLLDLHEIEIGKWEKYYEDNQQLIQLLEKHKELWQEVIVLEENAAAADRYKNRGGNLLQEEKKRNKLSKIIPKIEAEILALCEEYTKNNGGAIFTTFGEPPDAAIQYLHQKRDVDRRMKLSARKMQRELTPSSTTKLPVSLYGASTSKIIVTPAAKRKLLASPTPSKKLKNEVHNNPKT
;
A
#
# COMPACT_ATOMS: atom_id res chain seq x y z
N MET A 1 -109.95 23.31 17.81
CA MET A 1 -109.55 24.74 17.86
C MET A 1 -110.32 25.55 16.81
N LEU A 2 -110.26 25.17 15.52
CA LEU A 2 -110.96 25.83 14.41
C LEU A 2 -112.47 26.02 14.61
N GLN A 3 -113.20 25.01 15.11
CA GLN A 3 -114.65 25.12 15.39
C GLN A 3 -115.00 26.21 16.41
N LYS A 4 -114.15 26.42 17.44
CA LYS A 4 -114.38 27.48 18.43
C LYS A 4 -114.17 28.88 17.83
N PHE A 5 -113.19 29.02 16.92
CA PHE A 5 -112.97 30.26 16.17
C PHE A 5 -114.10 30.56 15.20
N GLN A 6 -114.61 29.53 14.52
CA GLN A 6 -115.72 29.67 13.59
C GLN A 6 -116.99 30.16 14.29
N GLU A 7 -117.34 29.57 15.44
CA GLU A 7 -118.50 30.02 16.23
C GLU A 7 -118.27 31.44 16.80
N GLY A 8 -117.05 31.75 17.25
CA GLY A 8 -116.68 33.09 17.71
C GLY A 8 -116.78 34.16 16.62
N LEU A 9 -116.33 33.88 15.39
CA LEU A 9 -116.49 34.77 14.23
C LEU A 9 -117.96 35.00 13.90
N ARG A 10 -118.78 33.95 13.98
CA ARG A 10 -120.23 34.03 13.75
C ARG A 10 -120.90 34.91 14.80
N LEU A 11 -120.58 34.71 16.08
CA LEU A 11 -121.10 35.50 17.20
C LEU A 11 -120.67 36.97 17.11
N ASN A 12 -119.40 37.24 16.80
CA ASN A 12 -118.88 38.60 16.62
C ASN A 12 -119.56 39.32 15.46
N PHE A 13 -119.79 38.62 14.35
CA PHE A 13 -120.53 39.17 13.22
C PHE A 13 -121.99 39.48 13.58
N LEU A 14 -122.68 38.56 14.24
CA LEU A 14 -124.07 38.77 14.70
C LEU A 14 -124.16 39.92 15.71
N HIS A 15 -123.19 40.05 16.60
CA HIS A 15 -123.10 41.14 17.56
C HIS A 15 -122.85 42.48 16.87
N TRP A 16 -121.93 42.53 15.92
CA TRP A 16 -121.70 43.70 15.06
C TRP A 16 -122.97 44.10 14.29
N CYS A 17 -123.69 43.13 13.71
CA CYS A 17 -124.97 43.38 13.04
C CYS A 17 -126.04 43.94 13.99
N SER A 18 -126.08 43.50 15.25
CA SER A 18 -127.00 44.02 16.26
C SER A 18 -126.72 45.50 16.54
N ILE A 19 -125.46 45.85 16.80
CA ILE A 19 -125.04 47.23 17.09
C ILE A 19 -125.22 48.13 15.85
N ALA A 20 -124.87 47.64 14.66
CA ALA A 20 -125.04 48.40 13.42
C ALA A 20 -126.52 48.74 13.15
N LYS A 21 -127.45 47.83 13.47
CA LYS A 21 -128.90 48.06 13.39
C LYS A 21 -129.41 49.08 14.41
N GLU A 22 -128.85 49.08 15.63
CA GLU A 22 -129.19 50.05 16.67
C GLU A 22 -128.75 51.48 16.31
N VAL A 23 -127.61 51.65 15.63
CA VAL A 23 -127.05 52.96 15.28
C VAL A 23 -127.63 53.54 13.98
N GLY A 24 -127.91 52.70 12.97
CA GLY A 24 -128.23 53.15 11.61
C GLY A 24 -129.71 53.16 11.19
N GLY A 25 -130.64 52.75 12.07
CA GLY A 25 -132.07 52.68 11.76
C GLY A 25 -132.50 51.38 11.05
N ALA A 26 -133.77 50.97 11.23
CA ALA A 26 -134.31 49.69 10.75
C ALA A 26 -134.51 49.60 9.22
N ASP A 27 -134.48 50.76 8.57
CA ASP A 27 -134.62 51.02 7.13
C ASP A 27 -133.33 50.78 6.34
N GLY A 28 -132.18 50.57 7.01
CA GLY A 28 -130.93 50.06 6.42
C GLY A 28 -130.25 51.01 5.43
N GLN A 29 -130.74 52.24 5.31
CA GLN A 29 -130.34 53.21 4.29
C GLN A 29 -128.93 53.79 4.55
N HIS A 30 -128.47 53.79 5.80
CA HIS A 30 -127.15 54.28 6.22
C HIS A 30 -126.11 53.16 6.53
N THR A 31 -126.52 51.88 6.54
CA THR A 31 -125.68 50.76 7.02
C THR A 31 -125.19 49.83 5.90
N LYS A 32 -125.67 50.01 4.66
CA LYS A 32 -125.32 49.16 3.52
C LYS A 32 -123.82 49.16 3.22
N ASP A 33 -123.22 50.35 3.18
CA ASP A 33 -121.78 50.55 2.98
C ASP A 33 -120.95 49.94 4.13
N TRP A 34 -121.50 49.89 5.35
CA TRP A 34 -120.81 49.28 6.50
C TRP A 34 -120.71 47.76 6.38
N GLY A 35 -121.76 47.10 5.87
CA GLY A 35 -121.75 45.66 5.62
C GLY A 35 -120.79 45.27 4.50
N GLU A 36 -120.77 46.06 3.42
CA GLU A 36 -119.80 45.90 2.34
C GLU A 36 -118.36 46.14 2.82
N ASN A 37 -118.11 47.19 3.61
CA ASN A 37 -116.80 47.47 4.20
C ASN A 37 -116.34 46.39 5.19
N TYR A 38 -117.24 45.86 6.03
CA TYR A 38 -116.93 44.75 6.93
C TYR A 38 -116.55 43.49 6.16
N GLY A 39 -117.34 43.13 5.14
CA GLY A 39 -117.08 41.99 4.27
C GLY A 39 -115.77 42.14 3.49
N GLN A 40 -115.47 43.35 2.98
CA GLN A 40 -114.20 43.64 2.32
C GLN A 40 -113.02 43.54 3.28
N ALA A 41 -113.10 44.13 4.47
CA ALA A 41 -112.03 44.06 5.48
C ALA A 41 -111.76 42.64 5.95
N LEU A 42 -112.80 41.83 6.19
CA LEU A 42 -112.67 40.43 6.56
C LEU A 42 -112.07 39.58 5.43
N ASN A 43 -112.52 39.78 4.19
CA ASN A 43 -111.97 39.09 3.03
C ASN A 43 -110.50 39.46 2.76
N LEU A 44 -110.13 40.73 2.94
CA LEU A 44 -108.74 41.19 2.86
C LEU A 44 -107.88 40.46 3.90
N LEU A 45 -108.28 40.44 5.17
CA LEU A 45 -107.55 39.76 6.23
C LEU A 45 -107.42 38.24 5.98
N LEU A 46 -108.51 37.57 5.57
CA LEU A 46 -108.48 36.14 5.28
C LEU A 46 -107.57 35.82 4.08
N ARG A 47 -107.57 36.68 3.05
CA ARG A 47 -106.67 36.54 1.91
C ARG A 47 -105.21 36.76 2.33
N ASP A 48 -104.94 37.73 3.19
CA ASP A 48 -103.59 38.00 3.69
C ASP A 48 -103.08 36.82 4.53
N MET A 49 -103.89 36.27 5.44
CA MET A 49 -103.54 35.06 6.21
C MET A 49 -103.30 33.83 5.32
N LEU A 50 -104.08 33.69 4.24
CA LEU A 50 -103.90 32.60 3.28
C LEU A 50 -102.61 32.79 2.46
N ASN A 51 -102.31 34.03 2.05
CA ASN A 51 -101.05 34.38 1.41
C ASN A 51 -99.84 34.15 2.33
N ASP A 52 -99.97 34.39 3.64
CA ASP A 52 -98.92 34.09 4.61
C ASP A 52 -98.61 32.59 4.67
N ILE A 53 -99.64 31.75 4.72
CA ILE A 53 -99.47 30.28 4.74
C ILE A 53 -98.91 29.78 3.40
N LEU A 54 -99.42 30.28 2.27
CA LEU A 54 -98.88 29.97 0.94
C LEU A 54 -97.41 30.41 0.83
N GLY A 55 -97.07 31.58 1.36
CA GLY A 55 -95.68 32.06 1.40
C GLY A 55 -94.77 31.19 2.28
N VAL A 56 -95.29 30.60 3.36
CA VAL A 56 -94.55 29.61 4.16
C VAL A 56 -94.38 28.30 3.37
N GLN A 57 -95.42 27.86 2.65
CA GLN A 57 -95.37 26.68 1.79
C GLN A 57 -94.31 26.83 0.69
N ASP A 58 -94.31 27.96 -0.03
CA ASP A 58 -93.35 28.24 -1.10
C ASP A 58 -91.92 28.26 -0.56
N LYS A 59 -91.66 28.99 0.53
CA LYS A 59 -90.34 29.02 1.19
C LYS A 59 -89.87 27.64 1.65
N THR A 60 -90.77 26.82 2.18
CA THR A 60 -90.43 25.47 2.63
C THR A 60 -90.10 24.57 1.45
N THR A 61 -90.85 24.70 0.36
CA THR A 61 -90.63 23.97 -0.90
C THR A 61 -89.29 24.35 -1.54
N ASP A 62 -88.96 25.65 -1.60
CA ASP A 62 -87.66 26.14 -2.07
C ASP A 62 -86.51 25.57 -1.23
N THR A 63 -86.71 25.51 0.10
CA THR A 63 -85.71 24.95 1.02
C THR A 63 -85.52 23.45 0.79
N ILE A 64 -86.61 22.69 0.61
CA ILE A 64 -86.57 21.27 0.28
C ILE A 64 -85.83 21.05 -1.05
N GLN A 65 -86.09 21.89 -2.07
CA GLN A 65 -85.42 21.79 -3.36
C GLN A 65 -83.90 22.03 -3.23
N LEU A 66 -83.48 23.01 -2.43
CA LEU A 66 -82.06 23.23 -2.12
C LEU A 66 -81.43 22.05 -1.38
N LEU A 67 -82.14 21.46 -0.41
CA LEU A 67 -81.66 20.29 0.33
C LEU A 67 -81.54 19.06 -0.59
N LEU A 68 -82.52 18.83 -1.48
CA LEU A 68 -82.46 17.76 -2.48
C LEU A 68 -81.26 17.93 -3.42
N GLN A 69 -80.99 19.13 -3.91
CA GLN A 69 -79.80 19.41 -4.71
C GLN A 69 -78.50 19.15 -3.93
N LYS A 70 -78.47 19.53 -2.64
CA LYS A 70 -77.31 19.27 -1.77
C LYS A 70 -77.10 17.77 -1.58
N LEU A 71 -78.17 17.01 -1.31
CA LEU A 71 -78.12 15.57 -1.14
C LEU A 71 -77.68 14.86 -2.44
N GLN A 72 -78.21 15.27 -3.59
CA GLN A 72 -77.80 14.72 -4.89
C GLN A 72 -76.29 14.87 -5.11
N ARG A 73 -75.71 16.04 -4.82
CA ARG A 73 -74.26 16.27 -4.92
C ARG A 73 -73.46 15.36 -3.97
N LEU A 74 -73.99 15.08 -2.78
CA LEU A 74 -73.35 14.17 -1.81
C LEU A 74 -73.41 12.71 -2.30
N CYS A 75 -74.55 12.26 -2.82
CA CYS A 75 -74.70 10.93 -3.42
C CYS A 75 -73.77 10.75 -4.63
N ASP A 76 -73.65 11.75 -5.49
CA ASP A 76 -72.75 11.75 -6.65
C ASP A 76 -71.27 11.73 -6.23
N ALA A 77 -70.92 12.42 -5.14
CA ALA A 77 -69.58 12.42 -4.57
C ALA A 77 -69.22 11.07 -3.94
N LEU A 78 -70.21 10.37 -3.36
CA LEU A 78 -70.05 9.06 -2.71
C LEU A 78 -70.24 7.87 -3.66
N ASN A 79 -70.66 8.10 -4.91
CA ASN A 79 -71.08 7.08 -5.88
C ASN A 79 -72.15 6.14 -5.31
N GLN A 80 -73.23 6.71 -4.76
CA GLN A 80 -74.35 5.95 -4.22
C GLN A 80 -75.67 6.40 -4.84
N PRO A 81 -76.69 5.52 -4.88
CA PRO A 81 -78.01 5.88 -5.37
C PRO A 81 -78.71 6.86 -4.42
N MET A 82 -79.54 7.73 -4.98
CA MET A 82 -80.38 8.66 -4.23
C MET A 82 -81.41 7.86 -3.40
N PRO A 83 -81.61 8.19 -2.10
CA PRO A 83 -82.67 7.58 -1.31
C PRO A 83 -84.05 7.93 -1.86
N ASN A 84 -85.02 7.04 -1.67
CA ASN A 84 -86.41 7.28 -2.07
C ASN A 84 -87.05 8.31 -1.13
N ILE A 85 -87.26 9.54 -1.61
CA ILE A 85 -87.78 10.67 -0.82
C ILE A 85 -89.19 11.00 -1.31
N GLY A 86 -90.12 11.17 -0.38
CA GLY A 86 -91.54 11.48 -0.68
C GLY A 86 -92.47 10.27 -0.80
N ALA A 87 -91.98 9.04 -0.55
CA ALA A 87 -92.80 7.83 -0.59
C ALA A 87 -93.68 7.65 0.66
N ASP A 88 -93.34 8.34 1.76
CA ASP A 88 -93.91 8.10 3.10
C ASP A 88 -95.14 8.97 3.42
N GLY A 89 -95.59 9.82 2.48
CA GLY A 89 -96.76 10.69 2.67
C GLY A 89 -96.59 11.74 3.78
N LEU A 90 -95.35 12.15 4.05
CA LEU A 90 -94.98 13.10 5.10
C LEU A 90 -95.41 14.54 4.76
N CYS A 91 -95.60 15.38 5.79
CA CYS A 91 -95.80 16.81 5.55
C CYS A 91 -94.46 17.52 5.23
N LEU A 92 -94.52 18.72 4.63
CA LEU A 92 -93.32 19.46 4.18
C LEU A 92 -92.25 19.64 5.27
N TYR A 93 -92.66 19.88 6.52
CA TYR A 93 -91.71 20.04 7.62
C TYR A 93 -91.02 18.73 8.02
N GLU A 94 -91.74 17.62 7.95
CA GLU A 94 -91.21 16.29 8.21
C GLU A 94 -90.25 15.85 7.09
N GLU A 95 -90.59 16.10 5.82
CA GLU A 95 -89.70 15.87 4.68
C GLU A 95 -88.41 16.69 4.79
N GLN A 96 -88.52 17.98 5.13
CA GLN A 96 -87.36 18.85 5.36
C GLN A 96 -86.45 18.28 6.44
N LYS A 97 -87.02 17.83 7.58
CA LYS A 97 -86.26 17.26 8.70
C LYS A 97 -85.60 15.94 8.32
N GLN A 98 -86.29 15.08 7.57
CA GLN A 98 -85.76 13.81 7.08
C GLN A 98 -84.58 14.04 6.12
N LEU A 99 -84.72 14.99 5.19
CA LEU A 99 -83.64 15.41 4.29
C LEU A 99 -82.42 15.93 5.03
N GLN A 100 -82.62 16.75 6.07
CA GLN A 100 -81.52 17.23 6.91
C GLN A 100 -80.80 16.09 7.64
N SER A 101 -81.54 15.10 8.16
CA SER A 101 -80.96 13.90 8.79
C SER A 101 -80.11 13.12 7.79
N TYR A 102 -80.64 12.85 6.59
CA TYR A 102 -79.87 12.20 5.53
C TYR A 102 -78.63 13.01 5.17
N ILE A 103 -78.74 14.30 4.92
CA ILE A 103 -77.57 15.12 4.59
C ILE A 103 -76.49 15.02 5.68
N ALA A 104 -76.87 15.08 6.96
CA ALA A 104 -75.92 14.96 8.07
C ALA A 104 -75.23 13.58 8.12
N GLU A 105 -75.99 12.49 7.93
CA GLU A 105 -75.44 11.13 7.87
C GLU A 105 -74.46 10.97 6.70
N TRP A 106 -74.85 11.44 5.51
CA TRP A 106 -74.04 11.33 4.30
C TRP A 106 -72.79 12.21 4.35
N GLU A 107 -72.87 13.40 4.95
CA GLU A 107 -71.70 14.24 5.24
C GLU A 107 -70.74 13.56 6.21
N SER A 108 -71.26 12.88 7.24
CA SER A 108 -70.46 12.09 8.18
C SER A 108 -69.72 10.94 7.48
N VAL A 109 -70.43 10.15 6.67
CA VAL A 109 -69.83 9.05 5.88
C VAL A 109 -68.77 9.56 4.91
N LEU A 110 -69.03 10.66 4.20
CA LEU A 110 -68.06 11.28 3.30
C LEU A 110 -66.80 11.74 4.03
N ASN A 111 -66.95 12.35 5.21
CA ASN A 111 -65.82 12.77 6.03
C ASN A 111 -65.00 11.57 6.54
N MET A 112 -65.66 10.50 6.99
CA MET A 112 -65.00 9.28 7.42
C MET A 112 -64.15 8.67 6.30
N LYS A 113 -64.74 8.46 5.10
CA LYS A 113 -64.00 7.89 3.96
C LYS A 113 -62.85 8.79 3.49
N LYS A 114 -63.01 10.13 3.54
CA LYS A 114 -61.93 11.08 3.26
C LYS A 114 -60.78 10.97 4.26
N GLN A 115 -61.07 10.69 5.54
CA GLN A 115 -60.03 10.48 6.55
C GLN A 115 -59.29 9.16 6.31
N GLU A 116 -60.00 8.07 6.04
CA GLU A 116 -59.39 6.77 5.70
C GLU A 116 -58.44 6.90 4.50
N LEU A 117 -58.89 7.56 3.43
CA LEU A 117 -58.08 7.77 2.24
C LEU A 117 -56.83 8.62 2.53
N LYS A 118 -56.94 9.66 3.38
CA LYS A 118 -55.78 10.44 3.86
C LYS A 118 -54.79 9.59 4.66
N THR A 119 -55.28 8.64 5.46
CA THR A 119 -54.39 7.74 6.22
C THR A 119 -53.65 6.77 5.29
N LEU A 120 -54.33 6.22 4.27
CA LEU A 120 -53.70 5.39 3.24
C LEU A 120 -52.69 6.18 2.42
N GLU A 121 -53.01 7.42 2.03
CA GLU A 121 -52.09 8.29 1.30
C GLU A 121 -50.83 8.60 2.10
N LYS A 122 -50.97 8.92 3.40
CA LYS A 122 -49.82 9.11 4.30
C LYS A 122 -48.95 7.86 4.38
N LYS A 123 -49.56 6.68 4.52
CA LYS A 123 -48.85 5.39 4.57
C LYS A 123 -48.08 5.16 3.27
N TYR A 124 -48.74 5.28 2.12
CA TYR A 124 -48.11 5.17 0.80
C TYR A 124 -46.92 6.12 0.62
N LEU A 125 -47.10 7.41 0.92
CA LEU A 125 -46.02 8.40 0.80
C LEU A 125 -44.83 8.09 1.71
N SER A 126 -45.07 7.58 2.92
CA SER A 126 -44.01 7.16 3.84
C SER A 126 -43.22 5.94 3.34
N LEU A 127 -43.90 4.98 2.72
CA LEU A 127 -43.27 3.80 2.11
C LEU A 127 -42.44 4.19 0.89
N CYS A 128 -43.00 5.01 0.00
CA CYS A 128 -42.30 5.57 -1.14
C CYS A 128 -41.03 6.31 -0.72
N LYS A 129 -41.11 7.17 0.29
CA LYS A 129 -39.93 7.88 0.85
C LYS A 129 -38.87 6.90 1.36
N SER A 130 -39.27 5.89 2.13
CA SER A 130 -38.35 4.91 2.72
C SER A 130 -37.66 4.03 1.67
N LEU A 131 -38.33 3.75 0.55
CA LEU A 131 -37.82 2.98 -0.58
C LEU A 131 -37.09 3.84 -1.63
N GLY A 132 -37.12 5.17 -1.49
CA GLY A 132 -36.60 6.13 -2.48
C GLY A 132 -37.35 6.09 -3.81
N GLU A 133 -38.64 5.73 -3.80
CA GLU A 133 -39.48 5.66 -4.99
C GLU A 133 -40.39 6.90 -5.10
N GLU A 134 -40.57 7.40 -6.32
CA GLU A 134 -41.47 8.54 -6.55
C GLU A 134 -42.94 8.10 -6.45
N PRO A 135 -43.79 8.85 -5.70
CA PRO A 135 -45.22 8.57 -5.63
C PRO A 135 -45.90 8.67 -7.00
N ARG A 136 -46.46 7.57 -7.49
CA ARG A 136 -47.12 7.48 -8.80
C ARG A 136 -48.63 7.66 -8.75
N LEU A 137 -49.25 7.36 -7.61
CA LEU A 137 -50.70 7.40 -7.44
C LEU A 137 -51.09 8.65 -6.64
N LYS A 138 -52.06 9.42 -7.16
CA LYS A 138 -52.66 10.58 -6.48
C LYS A 138 -54.18 10.50 -6.60
N PHE A 139 -54.88 10.78 -5.50
CA PHE A 139 -56.34 10.84 -5.50
C PHE A 139 -56.82 12.28 -5.71
N GLU A 140 -57.78 12.45 -6.62
CA GLU A 140 -58.55 13.69 -6.72
C GLU A 140 -59.74 13.61 -5.76
N TYR A 141 -59.72 14.44 -4.71
CA TYR A 141 -60.75 14.48 -3.66
C TYR A 141 -62.15 14.95 -4.14
N SER A 142 -62.28 15.26 -5.42
CA SER A 142 -63.51 15.73 -6.09
C SER A 142 -64.60 14.66 -6.09
N ARG A 143 -64.23 13.38 -6.23
CA ARG A 143 -65.14 12.22 -6.19
C ARG A 143 -64.48 11.07 -5.44
N MET A 144 -65.26 10.32 -4.66
CA MET A 144 -64.72 9.15 -3.98
C MET A 144 -64.26 8.11 -5.01
N PRO A 145 -63.05 7.52 -4.82
CA PRO A 145 -62.58 6.45 -5.70
C PRO A 145 -63.53 5.25 -5.68
N THR A 146 -63.53 4.50 -6.78
CA THR A 146 -64.27 3.25 -6.88
C THR A 146 -63.65 2.20 -5.96
N ALA A 147 -64.43 1.18 -5.58
CA ALA A 147 -63.94 0.07 -4.76
C ALA A 147 -62.72 -0.65 -5.42
N ALA A 148 -62.72 -0.77 -6.75
CA ALA A 148 -61.60 -1.33 -7.50
C ALA A 148 -60.33 -0.46 -7.38
N ALA A 149 -60.45 0.86 -7.54
CA ALA A 149 -59.31 1.77 -7.42
C ALA A 149 -58.72 1.79 -5.99
N LEU A 150 -59.57 1.68 -4.96
CA LEU A 150 -59.11 1.52 -3.58
C LEU A 150 -58.37 0.20 -3.37
N HIS A 151 -58.91 -0.89 -3.92
CA HIS A 151 -58.27 -2.21 -3.83
C HIS A 151 -56.89 -2.23 -4.53
N ASP A 152 -56.78 -1.65 -5.72
CA ASP A 152 -55.50 -1.53 -6.43
C ASP A 152 -54.48 -0.71 -5.62
N TYR A 153 -54.94 0.35 -4.94
CA TYR A 153 -54.11 1.17 -4.07
C TYR A 153 -53.62 0.40 -2.83
N GLU A 154 -54.52 -0.36 -2.19
CA GLU A 154 -54.17 -1.23 -1.06
C GLU A 154 -53.19 -2.33 -1.46
N CYS A 155 -53.40 -2.99 -2.61
CA CYS A 155 -52.47 -3.95 -3.18
C CYS A 155 -51.09 -3.33 -3.44
N THR A 156 -51.05 -2.09 -3.93
CA THR A 156 -49.79 -1.36 -4.14
C THR A 156 -49.08 -1.07 -2.81
N ILE A 157 -49.81 -0.65 -1.77
CA ILE A 157 -49.25 -0.48 -0.43
C ILE A 157 -48.67 -1.79 0.09
N GLN A 158 -49.41 -2.91 -0.04
CA GLN A 158 -48.93 -4.22 0.40
C GLN A 158 -47.64 -4.64 -0.33
N GLN A 159 -47.55 -4.42 -1.64
CA GLN A 159 -46.33 -4.70 -2.40
C GLN A 159 -45.13 -3.88 -1.92
N LEU A 160 -45.34 -2.59 -1.62
CA LEU A 160 -44.29 -1.72 -1.07
C LEU A 160 -43.88 -2.14 0.34
N GLU A 161 -44.82 -2.57 1.19
CA GLU A 161 -44.52 -3.11 2.52
C GLU A 161 -43.68 -4.38 2.45
N THR A 162 -44.05 -5.33 1.58
CA THR A 162 -43.27 -6.55 1.35
C THR A 162 -41.86 -6.21 0.86
N THR A 163 -41.75 -5.33 -0.14
CA THR A 163 -40.45 -4.90 -0.67
C THR A 163 -39.59 -4.22 0.40
N LEU A 164 -40.18 -3.39 1.26
CA LEU A 164 -39.47 -2.74 2.35
C LEU A 164 -38.96 -3.75 3.37
N PHE A 165 -39.79 -4.74 3.73
CA PHE A 165 -39.40 -5.82 4.63
C PHE A 165 -38.23 -6.63 4.08
N GLU A 166 -38.30 -7.07 2.82
CA GLU A 166 -37.23 -7.82 2.17
C GLU A 166 -35.90 -7.04 2.12
N ARG A 167 -35.94 -5.75 1.76
CA ARG A 167 -34.74 -4.90 1.76
C ARG A 167 -34.20 -4.67 3.17
N HIS A 168 -35.07 -4.57 4.17
CA HIS A 168 -34.69 -4.41 5.56
C HIS A 168 -33.93 -5.63 6.06
N GLU A 169 -34.49 -6.83 5.90
CA GLU A 169 -33.80 -8.08 6.27
C GLU A 169 -32.46 -8.21 5.56
N ARG A 170 -32.44 -7.95 4.25
CA ARG A 170 -31.21 -8.03 3.44
C ARG A 170 -30.17 -7.02 3.89
N PHE A 171 -30.57 -5.81 4.28
CA PHE A 171 -29.65 -4.80 4.80
C PHE A 171 -28.97 -5.26 6.08
N TYR A 172 -29.71 -5.79 7.06
CA TYR A 172 -29.10 -6.25 8.31
C TYR A 172 -28.23 -7.47 8.12
N HIS A 173 -28.62 -8.39 7.22
CA HIS A 173 -27.78 -9.52 6.86
C HIS A 173 -26.44 -9.05 6.25
N LEU A 174 -26.48 -8.17 5.25
CA LEU A 174 -25.27 -7.63 4.62
C LEU A 174 -24.43 -6.80 5.59
N LYS A 175 -25.07 -5.99 6.46
CA LYS A 175 -24.37 -5.21 7.49
C LYS A 175 -23.64 -6.11 8.49
N ALA A 176 -24.25 -7.23 8.89
CA ALA A 176 -23.60 -8.20 9.77
C ALA A 176 -22.34 -8.80 9.11
N LEU A 177 -22.44 -9.23 7.84
CA LEU A 177 -21.30 -9.73 7.06
C LEU A 177 -20.19 -8.68 6.94
N ILE A 178 -20.54 -7.44 6.61
CA ILE A 178 -19.57 -6.33 6.54
C ILE A 178 -18.86 -6.15 7.86
N THR A 179 -19.61 -6.14 8.97
CA THR A 179 -19.04 -5.94 10.31
C THR A 179 -18.08 -7.06 10.68
N GLU A 180 -18.46 -8.32 10.40
CA GLU A 180 -17.61 -9.49 10.57
C GLU A 180 -16.33 -9.39 9.74
N HIS A 181 -16.42 -9.08 8.45
CA HIS A 181 -15.24 -8.94 7.59
C HIS A 181 -14.34 -7.78 8.03
N VAL A 182 -14.92 -6.64 8.42
CA VAL A 182 -14.16 -5.48 8.89
C VAL A 182 -13.40 -5.81 10.18
N GLU A 183 -14.04 -6.50 11.11
CA GLU A 183 -13.41 -6.94 12.35
C GLU A 183 -12.30 -7.96 12.10
N HIS A 184 -12.54 -8.99 11.29
CA HIS A 184 -11.53 -10.01 10.98
C HIS A 184 -10.33 -9.48 10.20
N LEU A 185 -10.55 -8.56 9.26
CA LEU A 185 -9.49 -7.98 8.43
C LEU A 185 -8.77 -6.81 9.11
N HIS A 186 -9.33 -6.27 10.20
CA HIS A 186 -8.94 -4.99 10.78
C HIS A 186 -9.02 -3.85 9.74
N TYR A 187 -10.04 -3.90 8.88
CA TYR A 187 -10.22 -2.95 7.79
C TYR A 187 -10.59 -1.56 8.33
N ARG A 188 -10.03 -0.50 7.74
CA ARG A 188 -10.34 0.88 8.12
C ARG A 188 -11.19 1.56 7.04
N PRO A 189 -12.39 2.05 7.37
CA PRO A 189 -13.27 2.72 6.41
C PRO A 189 -12.61 3.93 5.78
N THR A 190 -12.64 3.99 4.45
CA THR A 190 -12.00 5.05 3.67
C THR A 190 -12.99 6.10 3.20
N CYS A 191 -14.20 5.69 2.82
CA CYS A 191 -15.22 6.60 2.29
C CYS A 191 -16.35 6.87 3.29
N GLU A 192 -17.09 7.97 3.06
CA GLU A 192 -18.22 8.36 3.92
C GLU A 192 -19.36 7.33 3.91
N PHE A 193 -19.54 6.60 2.81
CA PHE A 193 -20.55 5.54 2.72
C PHE A 193 -20.23 4.39 3.68
N GLU A 194 -18.99 3.89 3.67
CA GLU A 194 -18.54 2.81 4.56
C GLU A 194 -18.68 3.20 6.04
N LYS A 195 -18.25 4.43 6.39
CA LYS A 195 -18.41 4.98 7.75
C LYS A 195 -19.89 5.02 8.15
N LYS A 196 -20.77 5.41 7.23
CA LYS A 196 -22.22 5.46 7.47
C LYS A 196 -22.81 4.07 7.67
N VAL A 197 -22.43 3.08 6.86
CA VAL A 197 -22.90 1.68 6.99
C VAL A 197 -22.49 1.08 8.34
N LEU A 198 -21.26 1.35 8.78
CA LEU A 198 -20.72 0.85 10.05
C LEU A 198 -21.22 1.62 11.28
N SER A 199 -21.84 2.79 11.09
CA SER A 199 -22.48 3.53 12.17
C SER A 199 -23.85 2.93 12.55
N ASP A 200 -24.39 3.32 13.71
CA ASP A 200 -25.74 2.93 14.15
C ASP A 200 -26.87 3.63 13.39
N ASN A 201 -26.55 4.55 12.48
CA ASN A 201 -27.58 5.31 11.76
C ASN A 201 -28.30 4.44 10.73
N VAL A 202 -29.63 4.44 10.79
CA VAL A 202 -30.48 3.75 9.82
C VAL A 202 -30.42 4.48 8.48
N MET A 203 -29.97 3.77 7.45
CA MET A 203 -29.96 4.25 6.07
C MET A 203 -31.34 4.00 5.42
N GLU A 204 -31.73 4.85 4.47
CA GLU A 204 -32.91 4.59 3.63
C GLU A 204 -32.69 3.34 2.75
N PHE A 205 -33.71 2.49 2.60
CA PHE A 205 -33.65 1.22 1.88
C PHE A 205 -33.86 1.40 0.37
N THR A 206 -33.20 2.39 -0.20
CA THR A 206 -33.27 2.70 -1.63
C THR A 206 -32.56 1.62 -2.45
N LYS A 207 -32.97 1.42 -3.71
CA LYS A 207 -32.33 0.46 -4.61
C LYS A 207 -30.83 0.73 -4.77
N ASN A 208 -30.45 2.01 -4.87
CA ASN A 208 -29.07 2.43 -5.01
C ASN A 208 -28.25 2.10 -3.74
N ASN A 209 -28.78 2.37 -2.56
CA ASN A 209 -28.11 2.07 -1.30
C ASN A 209 -27.89 0.56 -1.11
N MET A 210 -28.89 -0.26 -1.46
CA MET A 210 -28.77 -1.72 -1.42
C MET A 210 -27.70 -2.22 -2.40
N ALA A 211 -27.67 -1.69 -3.63
CA ALA A 211 -26.65 -2.04 -4.62
C ALA A 211 -25.24 -1.65 -4.15
N GLN A 212 -25.07 -0.46 -3.55
CA GLN A 212 -23.79 -0.03 -2.97
C GLN A 212 -23.34 -0.94 -1.83
N LEU A 213 -24.28 -1.42 -1.00
CA LEU A 213 -23.99 -2.35 0.09
C LEU A 213 -23.53 -3.72 -0.43
N GLU A 214 -24.19 -4.25 -1.47
CA GLU A 214 -23.79 -5.49 -2.12
C GLU A 214 -22.42 -5.36 -2.81
N CYS A 215 -22.16 -4.24 -3.49
CA CYS A 215 -20.85 -3.94 -4.05
C CYS A 215 -19.78 -3.90 -2.95
N PHE A 216 -20.07 -3.27 -1.81
CA PHE A 216 -19.11 -3.19 -0.71
C PHE A 216 -18.79 -4.56 -0.10
N VAL A 217 -19.79 -5.43 0.10
CA VAL A 217 -19.55 -6.82 0.50
C VAL A 217 -18.64 -7.55 -0.50
N ALA A 218 -18.93 -7.43 -1.80
CA ALA A 218 -18.13 -8.05 -2.84
C ALA A 218 -16.69 -7.52 -2.89
N GLU A 219 -16.49 -6.22 -2.63
CA GLU A 219 -15.17 -5.59 -2.52
C GLU A 219 -14.39 -6.15 -1.32
N LEU A 220 -15.02 -6.23 -0.15
CA LEU A 220 -14.40 -6.77 1.05
C LEU A 220 -14.01 -8.24 0.90
N GLU A 221 -14.83 -9.06 0.25
CA GLU A 221 -14.49 -10.47 0.03
C GLU A 221 -13.32 -10.62 -0.95
N LYS A 222 -13.22 -9.76 -1.98
CA LYS A 222 -12.04 -9.71 -2.87
C LYS A 222 -10.79 -9.31 -2.11
N ILE A 223 -10.87 -8.27 -1.27
CA ILE A 223 -9.76 -7.81 -0.44
C ILE A 223 -9.31 -8.93 0.50
N LYS A 224 -10.25 -9.59 1.17
CA LYS A 224 -9.98 -10.76 2.01
C LYS A 224 -9.22 -11.83 1.24
N GLN A 225 -9.75 -12.27 0.10
CA GLN A 225 -9.09 -13.30 -0.71
C GLN A 225 -7.66 -12.89 -1.12
N SER A 226 -7.49 -11.65 -1.60
CA SER A 226 -6.18 -11.12 -1.98
C SER A 226 -5.19 -11.11 -0.80
N ILE A 227 -5.64 -10.75 0.40
CA ILE A 227 -4.80 -10.76 1.61
C ILE A 227 -4.43 -12.19 1.99
N GLU A 228 -5.35 -13.15 1.90
CA GLU A 228 -5.06 -14.55 2.20
C GLU A 228 -4.01 -15.13 1.25
N ASP A 229 -4.12 -14.82 -0.04
CA ASP A 229 -3.17 -15.24 -1.08
C ASP A 229 -1.79 -14.59 -0.85
N ASP A 230 -1.75 -13.28 -0.58
CA ASP A 230 -0.52 -12.55 -0.27
C ASP A 230 0.17 -13.08 0.99
N ILE A 231 -0.59 -13.36 2.06
CA ILE A 231 -0.07 -13.93 3.31
C ILE A 231 0.53 -15.31 3.04
N ALA A 232 -0.15 -16.16 2.27
CA ALA A 232 0.35 -17.49 1.93
C ALA A 232 1.67 -17.39 1.14
N HIS A 233 1.72 -16.51 0.14
CA HIS A 233 2.92 -16.27 -0.65
C HIS A 233 4.08 -15.72 0.20
N LEU A 234 3.83 -14.70 1.04
CA LEU A 234 4.84 -14.12 1.92
C LEU A 234 5.37 -15.14 2.93
N ARG A 235 4.50 -15.95 3.54
CA ARG A 235 4.95 -17.01 4.46
C ARG A 235 5.85 -18.02 3.78
N SER A 236 5.49 -18.47 2.56
CA SER A 236 6.36 -19.37 1.79
C SER A 236 7.71 -18.73 1.50
N ARG A 237 7.70 -17.48 1.04
CA ARG A 237 8.92 -16.75 0.70
C ARG A 237 9.83 -16.51 1.91
N ILE A 238 9.24 -16.16 3.05
CA ILE A 238 9.96 -15.97 4.31
C ILE A 238 10.59 -17.29 4.77
N GLU A 239 9.88 -18.42 4.65
CA GLU A 239 10.43 -19.73 5.02
C GLU A 239 11.63 -20.10 4.14
N ASP A 240 11.56 -19.87 2.83
CA ASP A 240 12.69 -20.06 1.92
C ASP A 240 13.90 -19.20 2.32
N LEU A 241 13.66 -17.93 2.65
CA LEU A 241 14.72 -17.03 3.10
C LEU A 241 15.30 -17.47 4.45
N TRP A 242 14.45 -17.83 5.42
CA TRP A 242 14.89 -18.31 6.73
C TRP A 242 15.77 -19.56 6.61
N ASN A 243 15.43 -20.49 5.71
CA ASN A 243 16.27 -21.65 5.40
C ASN A 243 17.63 -21.25 4.82
N MET A 244 17.65 -20.27 3.92
CA MET A 244 18.87 -19.83 3.25
C MET A 244 19.80 -19.01 4.16
N ILE A 245 19.25 -18.17 5.06
CA ILE A 245 20.05 -17.36 6.00
C ILE A 245 20.25 -18.06 7.36
N ASP A 246 19.81 -19.31 7.49
CA ASP A 246 19.89 -20.14 8.70
C ASP A 246 19.35 -19.44 9.97
N THR A 247 18.11 -18.95 9.89
CA THR A 247 17.46 -18.31 11.04
C THR A 247 17.10 -19.34 12.11
N ASP A 248 17.33 -18.99 13.38
CA ASP A 248 17.06 -19.82 14.55
C ASP A 248 15.61 -20.33 14.61
N LEU A 249 15.44 -21.62 14.89
CA LEU A 249 14.14 -22.30 14.86
C LEU A 249 13.17 -21.74 15.91
N LYS A 250 13.66 -21.36 17.09
CA LYS A 250 12.80 -20.79 18.15
C LYS A 250 12.23 -19.44 17.70
N TYR A 251 13.05 -18.57 17.10
CA TYR A 251 12.55 -17.32 16.53
C TYR A 251 11.46 -17.56 15.47
N ARG A 252 11.65 -18.54 14.57
CA ARG A 252 10.63 -18.87 13.55
C ARG A 252 9.31 -19.30 14.18
N ASP A 253 9.36 -20.15 15.20
CA ASP A 253 8.17 -20.62 15.92
C ASP A 253 7.47 -19.47 16.67
N ASP A 254 8.24 -18.63 17.38
CA ASP A 254 7.72 -17.45 18.08
C ASP A 254 7.04 -16.48 17.09
N PHE A 255 7.65 -16.24 15.92
CA PHE A 255 7.08 -15.38 14.88
C PHE A 255 5.81 -15.97 14.27
N ARG A 256 5.79 -17.28 13.97
CA ARG A 256 4.59 -17.97 13.46
C ARG A 256 3.43 -17.90 14.44
N THR A 257 3.71 -18.13 15.72
CA THR A 257 2.67 -18.14 16.77
C THR A 257 2.13 -16.74 17.05
N LEU A 258 2.96 -15.71 16.95
CA LEU A 258 2.52 -14.33 17.09
C LEU A 258 1.67 -13.85 15.90
N HIS A 259 1.92 -14.37 14.70
CA HIS A 259 1.32 -13.90 13.45
C HIS A 259 0.50 -14.98 12.71
N ILE A 260 -0.34 -15.73 13.45
CA ILE A 260 -1.20 -16.81 12.91
C ILE A 260 -2.35 -16.25 12.05
N GLY A 261 -2.87 -15.06 12.38
CA GLY A 261 -4.06 -14.46 11.77
C GLY A 261 -3.93 -14.12 10.27
N ARG A 262 -5.03 -13.59 9.70
CA ARG A 262 -5.16 -13.22 8.28
C ARG A 262 -5.62 -11.77 8.09
N SER A 263 -5.22 -10.89 9.00
CA SER A 263 -5.57 -9.46 8.96
C SER A 263 -4.53 -8.64 8.20
N LEU A 264 -4.90 -7.39 7.89
CA LEU A 264 -3.96 -6.42 7.30
C LEU A 264 -2.73 -6.19 8.18
N ASP A 265 -2.90 -6.17 9.50
CA ASP A 265 -1.79 -6.00 10.45
C ASP A 265 -0.76 -7.15 10.35
N VAL A 266 -1.24 -8.39 10.15
CA VAL A 266 -0.36 -9.56 9.96
C VAL A 266 0.36 -9.47 8.61
N LEU A 267 -0.34 -9.04 7.56
CA LEU A 267 0.26 -8.83 6.24
C LEU A 267 1.43 -7.83 6.32
N ASP A 268 1.27 -6.72 7.01
CA ASP A 268 2.32 -5.72 7.20
C ASP A 268 3.50 -6.28 8.00
N LYS A 269 3.24 -7.06 9.05
CA LYS A 269 4.31 -7.74 9.82
C LYS A 269 5.08 -8.76 8.99
N LEU A 270 4.42 -9.49 8.10
CA LEU A 270 5.09 -10.39 7.16
C LEU A 270 5.96 -9.63 6.15
N ARG A 271 5.50 -8.47 5.66
CA ARG A 271 6.30 -7.62 4.77
C ARG A 271 7.54 -7.07 5.46
N GLU A 272 7.41 -6.63 6.71
CA GLU A 272 8.53 -6.19 7.54
C GLU A 272 9.56 -7.31 7.74
N GLU A 273 9.10 -8.53 8.06
CA GLU A 273 9.99 -9.68 8.24
C GLU A 273 10.65 -10.12 6.93
N LEU A 274 9.93 -10.11 5.81
CA LEU A 274 10.51 -10.36 4.49
C LEU A 274 11.65 -9.37 4.21
N HIS A 275 11.40 -8.08 4.43
CA HIS A 275 12.41 -7.04 4.23
C HIS A 275 13.63 -7.26 5.14
N ARG A 276 13.41 -7.60 6.42
CA ARG A 276 14.49 -7.93 7.36
C ARG A 276 15.34 -9.09 6.84
N CYS A 277 14.71 -10.16 6.36
CA CYS A 277 15.41 -11.32 5.80
C CYS A 277 16.22 -10.97 4.54
N GLU A 278 15.69 -10.13 3.65
CA GLU A 278 16.40 -9.65 2.46
C GLU A 278 17.62 -8.80 2.82
N VAL A 279 17.51 -7.94 3.82
CA VAL A 279 18.63 -7.15 4.34
C VAL A 279 19.72 -8.06 4.89
N VAL A 280 19.37 -9.03 5.73
CA VAL A 280 20.34 -10.00 6.29
C VAL A 280 21.00 -10.82 5.17
N LYS A 281 20.25 -11.26 4.16
CA LYS A 281 20.81 -11.94 2.98
C LYS A 281 21.88 -11.06 2.31
N LYS A 282 21.56 -9.78 2.07
CA LYS A 282 22.47 -8.83 1.43
C LYS A 282 23.72 -8.58 2.27
N GLU A 283 23.58 -8.42 3.58
CA GLU A 283 24.69 -8.25 4.52
C GLU A 283 25.60 -9.49 4.54
N ASN A 284 25.03 -10.69 4.53
CA ASN A 284 25.80 -11.93 4.42
C ASN A 284 26.62 -11.96 3.13
N ILE A 285 26.00 -11.68 1.97
CA ILE A 285 26.72 -11.63 0.68
C ILE A 285 27.81 -10.56 0.70
N GLN A 286 27.53 -9.37 1.25
CA GLN A 286 28.51 -8.31 1.41
C GLN A 286 29.75 -8.79 2.17
N ASN A 287 29.57 -9.43 3.33
CA ASN A 287 30.66 -9.96 4.14
C ASN A 287 31.52 -10.97 3.36
N PHE A 288 30.91 -11.81 2.52
CA PHE A 288 31.64 -12.75 1.66
C PHE A 288 32.39 -12.02 0.54
N VAL A 289 31.74 -11.09 -0.16
CA VAL A 289 32.37 -10.29 -1.23
C VAL A 289 33.56 -9.49 -0.69
N GLU A 290 33.47 -8.89 0.50
CA GLU A 290 34.58 -8.16 1.11
C GLU A 290 35.78 -9.05 1.45
N LYS A 291 35.53 -10.28 1.92
CA LYS A 291 36.58 -11.30 2.11
C LYS A 291 37.21 -11.70 0.78
N LEU A 292 36.41 -11.92 -0.26
CA LEU A 292 36.91 -12.21 -1.60
C LEU A 292 37.72 -11.05 -2.19
N ARG A 293 37.29 -9.80 -2.01
CA ARG A 293 38.05 -8.60 -2.41
C ARG A 293 39.41 -8.54 -1.72
N SER A 294 39.44 -8.78 -0.42
CA SER A 294 40.70 -8.83 0.35
C SER A 294 41.64 -9.93 -0.18
N ARG A 295 41.10 -11.13 -0.43
CA ARG A 295 41.86 -12.24 -1.05
C ARG A 295 42.34 -11.88 -2.46
N LEU A 296 41.51 -11.26 -3.28
CA LEU A 296 41.84 -10.85 -4.63
C LEU A 296 42.96 -9.79 -4.63
N GLU A 297 42.94 -8.83 -3.70
CA GLU A 297 44.05 -7.88 -3.51
C GLU A 297 45.36 -8.58 -3.15
N GLU A 298 45.32 -9.58 -2.27
CA GLU A 298 46.50 -10.38 -1.93
C GLU A 298 47.04 -11.15 -3.14
N VAL A 299 46.17 -11.78 -3.93
CA VAL A 299 46.57 -12.51 -5.15
C VAL A 299 47.12 -11.53 -6.18
N TRP A 300 46.47 -10.39 -6.42
CA TRP A 300 46.98 -9.33 -7.30
C TRP A 300 48.37 -8.84 -6.87
N LYS A 301 48.60 -8.69 -5.57
CA LYS A 301 49.92 -8.31 -5.04
C LYS A 301 50.96 -9.40 -5.32
N LYS A 302 50.64 -10.68 -5.09
CA LYS A 302 51.52 -11.82 -5.40
C LYS A 302 51.84 -11.91 -6.90
N CYS A 303 50.85 -11.62 -7.76
CA CYS A 303 51.02 -11.65 -9.22
C CYS A 303 51.68 -10.38 -9.79
N HIS A 304 52.11 -9.44 -8.94
CA HIS A 304 52.62 -8.13 -9.37
C HIS A 304 51.67 -7.40 -10.34
N CYS A 305 50.36 -7.52 -10.13
CA CYS A 305 49.36 -6.95 -11.01
C CYS A 305 49.39 -5.40 -10.99
N SER A 306 49.27 -4.78 -12.17
CA SER A 306 49.28 -3.32 -12.31
C SER A 306 47.94 -2.71 -11.92
N ASP A 307 47.95 -1.45 -11.45
CA ASP A 307 46.72 -0.78 -11.02
C ASP A 307 45.74 -0.53 -12.17
N SER A 308 46.22 -0.40 -13.41
CA SER A 308 45.37 -0.33 -14.60
C SER A 308 44.59 -1.61 -14.82
N ILE A 309 45.21 -2.78 -14.60
CA ILE A 309 44.54 -4.07 -14.76
C ILE A 309 43.56 -4.32 -13.61
N LYS A 310 43.94 -3.99 -12.37
CA LYS A 310 43.01 -4.04 -11.22
C LYS A 310 41.77 -3.19 -11.47
N SER A 311 41.96 -1.97 -11.97
CA SER A 311 40.87 -1.04 -12.25
C SER A 311 39.95 -1.49 -13.39
N SER A 312 40.41 -2.39 -14.27
CA SER A 312 39.59 -2.95 -15.34
C SER A 312 38.50 -3.92 -14.82
N PHE A 313 38.70 -4.52 -13.64
CA PHE A 313 37.69 -5.33 -12.98
C PHE A 313 36.72 -4.43 -12.18
N THR A 314 35.78 -3.80 -12.89
CA THR A 314 34.83 -2.84 -12.32
C THR A 314 33.95 -3.42 -11.20
N CYS A 315 33.71 -4.73 -11.21
CA CYS A 315 32.95 -5.46 -10.20
C CYS A 315 33.58 -5.34 -8.79
N PHE A 316 34.89 -5.07 -8.71
CA PHE A 316 35.59 -4.79 -7.46
C PHE A 316 35.01 -3.59 -6.70
N TYR A 317 34.42 -2.62 -7.38
CA TYR A 317 33.89 -1.39 -6.78
C TYR A 317 32.36 -1.38 -6.68
N SER A 318 31.68 -2.46 -7.06
CA SER A 318 30.23 -2.56 -7.03
C SER A 318 29.70 -2.69 -5.60
N ASN A 319 28.68 -1.90 -5.23
CA ASN A 319 27.97 -2.04 -3.95
C ASN A 319 26.65 -2.82 -4.09
N CYS A 320 26.40 -3.41 -5.27
CA CYS A 320 25.24 -4.26 -5.54
C CYS A 320 25.58 -5.71 -5.18
N TYR A 321 25.45 -6.05 -3.90
CA TYR A 321 25.77 -7.39 -3.37
C TYR A 321 24.72 -8.43 -3.79
N THR A 322 24.96 -9.06 -4.93
CA THR A 322 24.18 -10.19 -5.47
C THR A 322 25.02 -11.47 -5.49
N GLU A 323 24.37 -12.62 -5.66
CA GLU A 323 25.06 -13.91 -5.85
C GLU A 323 25.97 -13.87 -7.10
N ASP A 324 25.48 -13.30 -8.21
CA ASP A 324 26.31 -13.11 -9.42
C ASP A 324 27.59 -12.30 -9.13
N LEU A 325 27.52 -11.30 -8.24
CA LEU A 325 28.71 -10.54 -7.87
C LEU A 325 29.72 -11.42 -7.13
N LEU A 326 29.26 -12.33 -6.28
CA LEU A 326 30.10 -13.30 -5.59
C LEU A 326 30.81 -14.20 -6.59
N ASP A 327 30.07 -14.80 -7.51
CA ASP A 327 30.59 -15.69 -8.55
C ASP A 327 31.65 -15.00 -9.42
N LEU A 328 31.40 -13.75 -9.82
CA LEU A 328 32.36 -12.95 -10.59
C LEU A 328 33.69 -12.74 -9.85
N HIS A 329 33.65 -12.54 -8.52
CA HIS A 329 34.88 -12.42 -7.72
C HIS A 329 35.61 -13.77 -7.61
N GLU A 330 34.89 -14.88 -7.45
CA GLU A 330 35.49 -16.22 -7.41
C GLU A 330 36.18 -16.59 -8.74
N ILE A 331 35.52 -16.28 -9.87
CA ILE A 331 36.08 -16.48 -11.22
C ILE A 331 37.34 -15.64 -11.41
N GLU A 332 37.31 -14.35 -11.03
CA GLU A 332 38.47 -13.48 -11.20
C GLU A 332 39.63 -13.93 -10.29
N ILE A 333 39.36 -14.35 -9.04
CA ILE A 333 40.38 -14.95 -8.17
C ILE A 333 40.97 -16.21 -8.82
N GLY A 334 40.14 -17.14 -9.30
CA GLY A 334 40.61 -18.38 -9.94
C GLY A 334 41.46 -18.13 -11.18
N LYS A 335 41.12 -17.11 -11.98
CA LYS A 335 41.93 -16.65 -13.11
C LYS A 335 43.31 -16.17 -12.67
N TRP A 336 43.40 -15.38 -11.60
CA TRP A 336 44.68 -14.87 -11.10
C TRP A 336 45.50 -15.91 -10.34
N GLU A 337 44.85 -16.85 -9.66
CA GLU A 337 45.52 -18.00 -9.05
C GLU A 337 46.14 -18.89 -10.12
N LYS A 338 45.40 -19.19 -11.20
CA LYS A 338 45.96 -19.89 -12.35
C LYS A 338 47.13 -19.13 -13.00
N TYR A 339 46.98 -17.81 -13.18
CA TYR A 339 48.08 -16.97 -13.66
C TYR A 339 49.31 -17.06 -12.76
N TYR A 340 49.13 -17.04 -11.44
CA TYR A 340 50.22 -17.21 -10.49
C TYR A 340 50.89 -18.57 -10.63
N GLU A 341 50.11 -19.65 -10.72
CA GLU A 341 50.63 -21.02 -10.87
C GLU A 341 51.45 -21.17 -12.15
N ASP A 342 50.92 -20.72 -13.29
CA ASP A 342 51.58 -20.79 -14.59
C ASP A 342 52.89 -19.98 -14.63
N ASN A 343 52.99 -18.91 -13.83
CA ASN A 343 54.12 -17.97 -13.82
C ASN A 343 54.93 -17.98 -12.52
N GLN A 344 54.70 -18.97 -11.66
CA GLN A 344 55.19 -18.97 -10.28
C GLN A 344 56.72 -18.88 -10.22
N GLN A 345 57.40 -19.63 -11.09
CA GLN A 345 58.86 -19.66 -11.14
C GLN A 345 59.45 -18.28 -11.46
N LEU A 346 58.87 -17.59 -12.45
CA LEU A 346 59.31 -16.26 -12.86
C LEU A 346 59.05 -15.22 -11.76
N ILE A 347 57.87 -15.24 -11.14
CA ILE A 347 57.51 -14.32 -10.04
C ILE A 347 58.45 -14.51 -8.84
N GLN A 348 58.70 -15.75 -8.42
CA GLN A 348 59.61 -16.05 -7.30
C GLN A 348 61.06 -15.63 -7.58
N LEU A 349 61.52 -15.79 -8.83
CA LEU A 349 62.85 -15.32 -9.23
C LEU A 349 62.94 -13.79 -9.20
N LEU A 350 61.89 -13.07 -9.58
CA LEU A 350 61.82 -11.61 -9.48
C LEU A 350 61.82 -11.13 -8.03
N GLU A 351 61.07 -11.78 -7.14
CA GLU A 351 61.10 -11.48 -5.70
C GLU A 351 62.50 -11.73 -5.12
N LYS A 352 63.11 -12.86 -5.44
CA LYS A 352 64.49 -13.18 -5.04
C LYS A 352 65.51 -12.19 -5.60
N HIS A 353 65.35 -11.74 -6.85
CA HIS A 353 66.20 -10.69 -7.42
C HIS A 353 66.08 -9.41 -6.60
N LYS A 354 64.86 -8.98 -6.28
CA LYS A 354 64.58 -7.80 -5.46
C LYS A 354 65.23 -7.90 -4.07
N GLU A 355 65.13 -9.04 -3.39
CA GLU A 355 65.78 -9.28 -2.09
C GLU A 355 67.32 -9.16 -2.19
N LEU A 356 67.92 -9.86 -3.15
CA LEU A 356 69.37 -9.83 -3.36
C LEU A 356 69.86 -8.44 -3.77
N TRP A 357 69.05 -7.70 -4.54
CA TRP A 357 69.33 -6.33 -4.91
C TRP A 357 69.27 -5.39 -3.69
N GLN A 358 68.30 -5.57 -2.81
CA GLN A 358 68.25 -4.85 -1.53
C GLN A 358 69.48 -5.14 -0.66
N GLU A 359 69.96 -6.39 -0.61
CA GLU A 359 71.21 -6.72 0.08
C GLU A 359 72.41 -5.96 -0.52
N VAL A 360 72.47 -5.78 -1.84
CA VAL A 360 73.51 -4.97 -2.49
C VAL A 360 73.45 -3.51 -2.03
N ILE A 361 72.25 -2.92 -2.00
CA ILE A 361 72.06 -1.54 -1.53
C ILE A 361 72.49 -1.39 -0.06
N VAL A 362 72.06 -2.29 0.82
CA VAL A 362 72.42 -2.29 2.24
C VAL A 362 73.94 -2.44 2.43
N LEU A 363 74.61 -3.30 1.65
CA LEU A 363 76.07 -3.39 1.68
C LEU A 363 76.77 -2.10 1.24
N GLU A 364 76.20 -1.39 0.26
CA GLU A 364 76.74 -0.10 -0.20
C GLU A 364 76.52 1.03 0.80
N GLU A 365 75.40 1.04 1.52
CA GLU A 365 75.12 1.96 2.63
C GLU A 365 76.05 1.70 3.81
N ASN A 366 76.20 0.42 4.22
CA ASN A 366 77.14 0.02 5.26
C ASN A 366 78.60 0.34 4.88
N ALA A 367 78.94 0.26 3.59
CA ALA A 367 80.25 0.69 3.09
C ALA A 367 80.49 2.21 3.19
N ALA A 368 79.43 3.01 3.30
CA ALA A 368 79.49 4.47 3.46
C ALA A 368 79.44 4.93 4.93
N ALA A 369 79.10 4.05 5.88
CA ALA A 369 79.00 4.39 7.30
C ALA A 369 80.37 4.68 7.96
N ALA A 370 80.43 5.74 8.78
CA ALA A 370 81.66 6.17 9.46
C ALA A 370 82.19 5.13 10.47
N ASP A 371 81.30 4.31 11.05
CA ASP A 371 81.59 3.31 12.08
C ASP A 371 82.04 1.95 11.53
N ARG A 372 82.12 1.79 10.21
CA ARG A 372 82.47 0.53 9.52
C ARG A 372 83.78 -0.11 10.02
N TYR A 373 84.75 0.70 10.44
CA TYR A 373 86.08 0.24 10.84
C TYR A 373 86.22 -0.09 12.33
N LYS A 374 85.16 0.07 13.15
CA LYS A 374 85.22 -0.17 14.60
C LYS A 374 85.45 -1.64 14.99
N ASN A 375 85.16 -2.61 14.11
CA ASN A 375 85.39 -4.05 14.31
C ASN A 375 86.23 -4.66 13.15
N ARG A 376 87.52 -4.29 13.09
CA ARG A 376 88.45 -4.72 12.02
C ARG A 376 88.73 -6.23 12.06
N GLY A 377 88.38 -6.94 10.99
CA GLY A 377 88.85 -8.30 10.70
C GLY A 377 87.75 -9.28 10.29
N GLY A 378 86.72 -9.45 11.11
CA GLY A 378 85.63 -10.41 10.87
C GLY A 378 84.54 -9.88 9.92
N ASN A 379 83.97 -8.72 10.25
CA ASN A 379 82.80 -8.18 9.53
C ASN A 379 83.12 -7.71 8.11
N LEU A 380 84.27 -7.05 7.90
CA LEU A 380 84.68 -6.62 6.55
C LEU A 380 84.91 -7.80 5.61
N LEU A 381 85.46 -8.91 6.13
CA LEU A 381 85.65 -10.13 5.35
C LEU A 381 84.31 -10.80 5.02
N GLN A 382 83.35 -10.77 5.94
CA GLN A 382 81.99 -11.27 5.71
C GLN A 382 81.23 -10.39 4.69
N GLU A 383 81.33 -9.06 4.77
CA GLU A 383 80.79 -8.13 3.78
C GLU A 383 81.36 -8.39 2.39
N GLU A 384 82.69 -8.52 2.26
CA GLU A 384 83.35 -8.75 0.98
C GLU A 384 83.02 -10.14 0.41
N LYS A 385 82.88 -11.16 1.26
CA LYS A 385 82.37 -12.49 0.86
C LYS A 385 80.94 -12.41 0.36
N LYS A 386 80.05 -11.68 1.05
CA LYS A 386 78.66 -11.46 0.62
C LYS A 386 78.61 -10.70 -0.70
N ARG A 387 79.38 -9.62 -0.85
CA ARG A 387 79.51 -8.83 -2.08
C ARG A 387 79.95 -9.68 -3.27
N ASN A 388 81.00 -10.49 -3.09
CA ASN A 388 81.49 -11.40 -4.13
C ASN A 388 80.47 -12.50 -4.48
N LYS A 389 79.68 -12.96 -3.51
CA LYS A 389 78.59 -13.91 -3.74
C LYS A 389 77.45 -13.25 -4.54
N LEU A 390 76.98 -12.08 -4.12
CA LEU A 390 75.91 -11.33 -4.80
C LEU A 390 76.32 -10.94 -6.23
N SER A 391 77.55 -10.47 -6.44
CA SER A 391 78.08 -10.12 -7.77
C SER A 391 78.12 -11.29 -8.76
N LYS A 392 78.08 -12.54 -8.26
CA LYS A 392 78.04 -13.76 -9.09
C LYS A 392 76.63 -14.32 -9.26
N ILE A 393 75.75 -14.12 -8.27
CA ILE A 393 74.39 -14.69 -8.27
C ILE A 393 73.42 -13.78 -9.01
N ILE A 394 73.50 -12.46 -8.84
CA ILE A 394 72.57 -11.50 -9.45
C ILE A 394 72.58 -11.60 -10.99
N PRO A 395 73.73 -11.59 -11.71
CA PRO A 395 73.72 -11.72 -13.16
C PRO A 395 73.17 -13.06 -13.66
N LYS A 396 73.28 -14.13 -12.85
CA LYS A 396 72.70 -15.44 -13.20
C LYS A 396 71.19 -15.43 -13.09
N ILE A 397 70.66 -14.84 -12.02
CA ILE A 397 69.21 -14.69 -11.82
C ILE A 397 68.63 -13.74 -12.87
N GLU A 398 69.32 -12.65 -13.22
CA GLU A 398 68.88 -11.73 -14.29
C GLU A 398 68.81 -12.43 -15.65
N ALA A 399 69.82 -13.23 -16.01
CA ALA A 399 69.80 -14.02 -17.24
C ALA A 399 68.66 -15.07 -17.25
N GLU A 400 68.40 -15.70 -16.12
CA GLU A 400 67.32 -16.69 -15.94
C GLU A 400 65.93 -16.03 -16.05
N ILE A 401 65.75 -14.84 -15.45
CA ILE A 401 64.53 -14.03 -15.57
C ILE A 401 64.27 -13.66 -17.04
N LEU A 402 65.29 -13.18 -17.75
CA LEU A 402 65.14 -12.79 -19.17
C LEU A 402 64.79 -13.98 -20.05
N ALA A 403 65.42 -15.14 -19.85
CA ALA A 403 65.11 -16.36 -20.59
C ALA A 403 63.66 -16.82 -20.36
N LEU A 404 63.18 -16.79 -19.12
CA LEU A 404 61.80 -17.12 -18.78
C LEU A 404 60.79 -16.08 -19.32
N CYS A 405 61.17 -14.80 -19.40
CA CYS A 405 60.33 -13.78 -20.05
C CYS A 405 60.17 -14.04 -21.56
N GLU A 406 61.25 -14.44 -22.25
CA GLU A 406 61.20 -14.82 -23.67
C GLU A 406 60.31 -16.05 -23.89
N GLU A 407 60.42 -17.05 -23.02
CA GLU A 407 59.58 -18.24 -23.04
C GLU A 407 58.10 -17.90 -22.80
N TYR A 408 57.80 -17.04 -21.82
CA TYR A 408 56.45 -16.53 -21.58
C TYR A 408 55.87 -15.84 -22.82
N THR A 409 56.62 -14.93 -23.44
CA THR A 409 56.16 -14.23 -24.65
C THR A 409 55.89 -15.19 -25.80
N LYS A 410 56.68 -16.25 -25.94
CA LYS A 410 56.46 -17.29 -26.96
C LYS A 410 55.20 -18.11 -26.68
N ASN A 411 54.96 -18.49 -25.43
CA ASN A 411 53.83 -19.34 -25.04
C ASN A 411 52.50 -18.57 -25.00
N ASN A 412 52.56 -17.25 -24.77
CA ASN A 412 51.37 -16.41 -24.59
C ASN A 412 51.10 -15.49 -25.80
N GLY A 413 51.44 -15.97 -27.02
CA GLY A 413 51.05 -15.32 -28.28
C GLY A 413 51.65 -13.93 -28.52
N GLY A 414 52.84 -13.66 -27.98
CA GLY A 414 53.52 -12.37 -28.11
C GLY A 414 53.25 -11.37 -26.97
N ALA A 415 52.49 -11.75 -25.94
CA ALA A 415 52.28 -10.91 -24.77
C ALA A 415 53.57 -10.74 -23.94
N ILE A 416 53.85 -9.53 -23.50
CA ILE A 416 55.03 -9.23 -22.67
C ILE A 416 54.66 -9.45 -21.20
N PHE A 417 55.49 -10.21 -20.47
CA PHE A 417 55.34 -10.33 -19.02
C PHE A 417 55.62 -8.97 -18.37
N THR A 418 54.72 -8.52 -17.49
CA THR A 418 54.86 -7.23 -16.80
C THR A 418 54.74 -7.42 -15.30
N THR A 419 55.57 -6.67 -14.57
CA THR A 419 55.61 -6.59 -13.11
C THR A 419 55.23 -5.17 -12.71
N PHE A 420 54.10 -5.01 -12.03
CA PHE A 420 53.48 -3.73 -11.68
C PHE A 420 53.29 -2.78 -12.89
N GLY A 421 53.14 -3.34 -14.09
CA GLY A 421 52.93 -2.59 -15.33
C GLY A 421 54.21 -2.30 -16.14
N GLU A 422 55.38 -2.68 -15.65
CA GLU A 422 56.66 -2.52 -16.34
C GLU A 422 57.27 -3.88 -16.68
N PRO A 423 57.93 -4.05 -17.84
CA PRO A 423 58.58 -5.31 -18.17
C PRO A 423 59.85 -5.50 -17.32
N PRO A 424 60.14 -6.74 -16.85
CA PRO A 424 61.26 -6.99 -15.94
C PRO A 424 62.64 -6.52 -16.45
N ASP A 425 62.87 -6.60 -17.76
CA ASP A 425 64.12 -6.17 -18.39
C ASP A 425 64.38 -4.67 -18.21
N ALA A 426 63.35 -3.85 -18.45
CA ALA A 426 63.42 -2.40 -18.25
C ALA A 426 63.63 -2.05 -16.77
N ALA A 427 62.92 -2.73 -15.86
CA ALA A 427 63.05 -2.52 -14.43
C ALA A 427 64.48 -2.87 -13.93
N ILE A 428 65.04 -3.99 -14.36
CA ILE A 428 66.42 -4.39 -14.02
C ILE A 428 67.43 -3.37 -14.58
N GLN A 429 67.29 -2.96 -15.84
CA GLN A 429 68.16 -1.95 -16.44
C GLN A 429 68.11 -0.62 -15.68
N TYR A 430 66.91 -0.16 -15.30
CA TYR A 430 66.73 1.05 -14.51
C TYR A 430 67.44 0.96 -13.15
N LEU A 431 67.33 -0.16 -12.45
CA LEU A 431 68.01 -0.37 -11.16
C LEU A 431 69.54 -0.27 -11.29
N HIS A 432 70.14 -0.87 -12.32
CA HIS A 432 71.59 -0.77 -12.58
C HIS A 432 72.00 0.66 -12.94
N GLN A 433 71.26 1.32 -13.84
CA GLN A 433 71.52 2.72 -14.22
C GLN A 433 71.47 3.65 -13.02
N LYS A 434 70.44 3.51 -12.17
CA LYS A 434 70.29 4.30 -10.95
C LYS A 434 71.47 4.10 -10.01
N ARG A 435 71.87 2.85 -9.75
CA ARG A 435 73.04 2.52 -8.93
C ARG A 435 74.34 3.14 -9.47
N ASP A 436 74.55 3.11 -10.78
CA ASP A 436 75.74 3.68 -11.41
C ASP A 436 75.75 5.21 -11.37
N VAL A 437 74.59 5.86 -11.50
CA VAL A 437 74.45 7.31 -11.28
C VAL A 437 74.74 7.65 -9.81
N ASP A 438 74.15 6.94 -8.86
CA ASP A 438 74.36 7.17 -7.43
C ASP A 438 75.84 6.97 -7.05
N ARG A 439 76.50 5.94 -7.59
CA ARG A 439 77.94 5.72 -7.40
C ARG A 439 78.76 6.88 -7.98
N ARG A 440 78.44 7.36 -9.18
CA ARG A 440 79.13 8.50 -9.81
C ARG A 440 78.95 9.79 -8.99
N MET A 441 77.74 10.05 -8.50
CA MET A 441 77.43 11.19 -7.63
C MET A 441 78.15 11.13 -6.28
N LYS A 442 78.22 9.94 -5.65
CA LYS A 442 79.01 9.74 -4.42
C LYS A 442 80.51 9.93 -4.65
N LEU A 443 81.03 9.49 -5.80
CA LEU A 443 82.44 9.68 -6.16
C LEU A 443 82.77 11.14 -6.47
N SER A 444 81.90 11.87 -7.18
CA SER A 444 82.08 13.30 -7.44
C SER A 444 81.97 14.14 -6.18
N ALA A 445 81.02 13.85 -5.28
CA ALA A 445 80.91 14.50 -3.97
C ALA A 445 82.18 14.28 -3.10
N ARG A 446 82.72 13.06 -3.09
CA ARG A 446 84.01 12.76 -2.43
C ARG A 446 85.20 13.48 -3.08
N LYS A 447 85.17 13.70 -4.40
CA LYS A 447 86.20 14.45 -5.12
C LYS A 447 86.13 15.94 -4.79
N MET A 448 84.94 16.56 -4.79
CA MET A 448 84.75 17.95 -4.39
C MET A 448 85.11 18.18 -2.90
N GLN A 449 84.80 17.24 -2.01
CA GLN A 449 85.25 17.29 -0.61
C GLN A 449 86.79 17.24 -0.48
N ARG A 450 87.48 16.47 -1.33
CA ARG A 450 88.95 16.42 -1.37
C ARG A 450 89.58 17.68 -2.00
N GLU A 451 88.89 18.34 -2.92
CA GLU A 451 89.34 19.60 -3.54
C GLU A 451 89.09 20.82 -2.62
N LEU A 452 88.12 20.74 -1.71
CA LEU A 452 87.90 21.73 -0.65
C LEU A 452 88.88 21.58 0.54
N THR A 453 89.62 20.46 0.64
CA THR A 453 90.73 20.31 1.58
C THR A 453 92.05 20.71 0.91
N PRO A 454 92.73 21.81 1.32
CA PRO A 454 94.01 22.19 0.73
C PRO A 454 95.07 21.13 1.08
N SER A 455 95.65 20.55 0.03
CA SER A 455 96.79 19.63 0.14
C SER A 455 98.04 20.41 0.59
N SER A 456 98.43 20.22 1.86
CA SER A 456 99.76 20.59 2.35
C SER A 456 100.77 19.62 1.75
N THR A 457 101.67 20.18 0.96
CA THR A 457 102.87 19.55 0.43
C THR A 457 103.79 19.09 1.56
N THR A 458 104.28 17.85 1.48
CA THR A 458 105.60 17.53 2.05
C THR A 458 106.22 16.41 1.23
N LYS A 459 107.05 16.82 0.26
CA LYS A 459 108.07 15.97 -0.34
C LYS A 459 109.20 15.84 0.69
N LEU A 460 109.66 14.63 0.96
CA LEU A 460 111.00 14.40 1.53
C LEU A 460 111.76 13.37 0.67
N PRO A 461 113.08 13.51 0.54
CA PRO A 461 113.83 12.97 -0.57
C PRO A 461 114.46 11.61 -0.28
N VAL A 462 114.76 10.95 -1.39
CA VAL A 462 115.61 9.77 -1.56
C VAL A 462 116.98 9.95 -0.89
N SER A 463 117.50 8.89 -0.25
CA SER A 463 118.94 8.68 -0.16
C SER A 463 119.28 7.19 -0.22
N LEU A 464 120.17 6.88 -1.17
CA LEU A 464 120.72 5.57 -1.50
C LEU A 464 121.84 5.17 -0.53
N TYR A 465 122.05 3.85 -0.48
CA TYR A 465 123.31 3.10 -0.32
C TYR A 465 123.41 2.24 0.94
N GLY A 466 123.59 0.94 0.67
CA GLY A 466 123.89 -0.12 1.62
C GLY A 466 123.79 -1.48 0.94
N ALA A 467 124.70 -1.77 0.01
CA ALA A 467 124.84 -3.07 -0.65
C ALA A 467 125.79 -3.98 0.13
N SER A 468 125.35 -5.17 0.52
CA SER A 468 126.09 -6.45 0.41
C SER A 468 125.24 -7.59 0.96
N THR A 469 124.72 -8.47 0.09
CA THR A 469 125.27 -9.76 -0.36
C THR A 469 124.86 -10.97 0.51
N SER A 470 124.17 -11.89 -0.16
CA SER A 470 124.26 -13.35 -0.01
C SER A 470 123.64 -13.99 1.24
N LYS A 471 122.51 -14.68 1.06
CA LYS A 471 122.50 -16.14 0.86
C LYS A 471 121.08 -16.68 0.61
N ILE A 472 121.03 -17.48 -0.45
CA ILE A 472 119.97 -18.40 -0.84
C ILE A 472 119.79 -19.46 0.25
N ILE A 473 118.56 -19.67 0.72
CA ILE A 473 118.12 -20.96 1.25
C ILE A 473 116.73 -21.25 0.67
N VAL A 474 116.73 -22.23 -0.25
CA VAL A 474 115.58 -22.98 -0.75
C VAL A 474 115.20 -24.03 0.29
N THR A 475 113.90 -24.30 0.46
CA THR A 475 113.23 -25.61 0.71
C THR A 475 111.94 -25.44 1.56
N PRO A 476 111.02 -26.41 1.63
CA PRO A 476 110.49 -27.25 0.54
C PRO A 476 108.95 -27.40 0.58
N ALA A 477 108.42 -28.04 -0.45
CA ALA A 477 107.08 -28.61 -0.50
C ALA A 477 106.94 -29.83 0.44
N ALA A 478 105.74 -30.03 1.01
CA ALA A 478 105.33 -31.29 1.62
C ALA A 478 103.89 -31.66 1.20
N LYS A 479 103.78 -32.72 0.38
CA LYS A 479 102.59 -33.56 0.23
C LYS A 479 102.59 -34.62 1.35
N ARG A 480 101.42 -35.02 1.85
CA ARG A 480 101.00 -36.42 2.14
C ARG A 480 99.54 -36.40 2.65
N LYS A 481 98.62 -37.03 1.90
CA LYS A 481 98.17 -38.45 1.97
C LYS A 481 97.33 -38.71 3.23
N LEU A 482 96.01 -38.87 3.05
CA LEU A 482 95.28 -40.14 2.91
C LEU A 482 95.15 -40.88 4.25
N LEU A 483 93.91 -41.02 4.72
CA LEU A 483 93.38 -42.30 5.21
C LEU A 483 91.86 -42.24 5.17
N ALA A 484 91.30 -43.23 4.49
CA ALA A 484 89.89 -43.49 4.32
C ALA A 484 89.55 -44.82 4.99
N SER A 485 88.22 -45.02 5.15
CA SER A 485 87.49 -46.29 5.27
C SER A 485 87.21 -46.79 6.70
N PRO A 486 86.25 -47.70 6.91
CA PRO A 486 84.88 -47.80 6.32
C PRO A 486 83.82 -48.37 7.31
N THR A 487 82.61 -48.65 6.76
CA THR A 487 81.58 -49.65 7.16
C THR A 487 80.35 -49.18 7.97
N PRO A 488 79.23 -49.95 7.98
CA PRO A 488 78.50 -50.50 6.83
C PRO A 488 76.96 -50.33 6.98
N SER A 489 76.20 -50.49 5.90
CA SER A 489 74.74 -50.72 6.01
C SER A 489 74.23 -51.56 4.84
N LYS A 490 73.71 -52.75 5.18
CA LYS A 490 72.79 -53.54 4.36
C LYS A 490 71.79 -54.24 5.29
N LYS A 491 70.50 -54.10 5.00
CA LYS A 491 69.44 -55.14 4.95
C LYS A 491 68.08 -54.41 4.76
N LEU A 492 67.48 -54.57 3.58
CA LEU A 492 66.32 -55.44 3.28
C LEU A 492 64.99 -54.65 3.35
N LYS A 493 64.43 -54.39 2.16
CA LYS A 493 63.04 -53.96 1.94
C LYS A 493 62.25 -55.19 1.51
N ASN A 494 61.13 -55.46 2.19
CA ASN A 494 60.07 -56.36 1.76
C ASN A 494 59.14 -55.61 0.80
N GLU A 495 58.75 -56.28 -0.29
CA GLU A 495 57.52 -55.99 -1.02
C GLU A 495 56.36 -56.78 -0.37
N VAL A 496 55.19 -56.15 -0.23
CA VAL A 496 53.89 -56.69 -0.68
C VAL A 496 52.97 -55.51 -0.96
N HIS A 497 52.46 -55.44 -2.18
CA HIS A 497 51.42 -54.54 -2.65
C HIS A 497 50.16 -55.37 -2.90
N ASN A 498 49.02 -54.95 -2.35
CA ASN A 498 47.75 -54.77 -3.08
C ASN A 498 46.59 -54.49 -2.11
N ASN A 499 46.06 -53.26 -2.22
CA ASN A 499 44.70 -52.86 -2.65
C ASN A 499 43.45 -53.62 -2.11
N PRO A 500 42.23 -53.03 -2.18
CA PRO A 500 41.82 -51.90 -3.04
C PRO A 500 40.97 -50.82 -2.34
N LYS A 501 40.79 -49.67 -3.01
CA LYS A 501 39.46 -49.09 -3.32
C LYS A 501 39.57 -47.79 -4.12
N THR A 502 38.84 -47.79 -5.23
CA THR A 502 38.17 -46.69 -5.97
C THR A 502 38.85 -45.34 -6.08
#